data_AF-A0A1V5CP47-F1
#
_entry.id   AF-A0A1V5CP47-F1
#
_cell.length_a   1.000
_cell.length_b   1.000
_cell.length_c   1.000
_cell.angle_alpha   90.00
_cell.angle_beta   90.00
_cell.angle_gamma   90.00
#
_symmetry.space_group_name_H-M   'P 1'
#
loop_
_entity.id
_entity.type
_entity.pdbx_description
1 polymer ?
#
loop_
_entity_poly.entity_id
_entity_poly.type
_entity_poly.pdbx_seq_one_letter_code
_entity_poly.pdbx_strand_id
1 'polypeptide(L)'
;MFKTKVKQLKEPIPFDETFHAFSLSKTELRKRLEDALPPLVPRHGIREKHGVPYREGYLANLDSVGMGPGAIRVGNRVCYEKGALIEWLLQRIA
;
A
#
# COMPACT_ATOMS: atom_id res chain seq x y z
N MET A 1 -17.94 47.93 19.51
CA MET A 1 -18.29 46.65 18.85
C MET A 1 -17.21 46.32 17.82
N PHE A 2 -16.15 45.59 18.18
CA PHE A 2 -15.33 44.73 17.30
C PHE A 2 -14.49 43.81 18.23
N LYS A 3 -14.86 42.53 18.34
CA LYS A 3 -14.07 41.53 19.07
C LYS A 3 -13.06 40.94 18.08
N THR A 4 -11.78 41.28 18.20
CA THR A 4 -10.73 40.66 17.39
C THR A 4 -10.42 39.28 17.96
N LYS A 5 -10.80 38.23 17.22
CA LYS A 5 -10.46 36.84 17.56
C LYS A 5 -8.95 36.66 17.46
N VAL A 6 -8.29 36.43 18.59
CA VAL A 6 -6.90 35.97 18.65
C VAL A 6 -6.87 34.58 18.00
N LYS A 7 -6.15 34.47 16.89
CA LYS A 7 -5.94 33.23 16.15
C LYS A 7 -5.01 32.37 17.00
N GLN A 8 -5.52 31.28 17.56
CA GLN A 8 -4.75 30.27 18.29
C GLN A 8 -3.53 29.88 17.44
N LEU A 9 -2.33 30.21 17.92
CA LEU A 9 -1.08 29.69 17.39
C LEU A 9 -1.06 28.20 17.76
N LYS A 10 -1.19 27.32 16.75
CA LYS A 10 -0.96 25.89 16.94
C LYS A 10 0.45 25.71 17.47
N GLU A 11 0.57 25.08 18.63
CA GLU A 11 1.86 24.72 19.20
C GLU A 11 2.68 23.90 18.20
N PRO A 12 4.00 24.10 18.13
CA PRO A 12 4.86 23.30 17.28
C PRO A 12 4.78 21.84 17.73
N ILE A 13 4.34 20.97 16.82
CA ILE A 13 4.28 19.52 17.05
C ILE A 13 5.72 19.06 17.35
N PRO A 14 5.97 18.34 18.46
CA PRO A 14 7.30 17.88 18.82
C PRO A 14 7.88 17.01 17.70
N PHE A 15 9.08 17.36 17.25
CA PHE A 15 9.84 16.69 16.18
C PHE A 15 10.16 15.21 16.49
N ASP A 16 10.05 14.80 17.75
CA ASP A 16 10.38 13.44 18.23
C ASP A 16 9.31 12.37 17.96
N GLU A 17 8.04 12.71 17.76
CA GLU A 17 6.99 11.68 17.59
C GLU A 17 6.93 11.05 16.19
N THR A 18 7.63 11.63 15.21
CA THR A 18 7.60 11.11 13.82
C THR A 18 8.59 9.99 13.53
N PHE A 19 9.65 9.81 14.33
CA PHE A 19 10.72 8.86 14.00
C PHE A 19 10.63 7.48 14.69
N HIS A 20 9.80 7.34 15.74
CA HIS A 20 9.65 6.06 16.45
C HIS A 20 8.63 5.09 15.84
N ALA A 21 7.96 5.45 14.74
CA ALA A 21 6.97 4.61 14.06
C ALA A 21 7.56 3.52 13.14
N PHE A 22 8.88 3.44 12.98
CA PHE A 22 9.52 2.66 11.92
C PHE A 22 10.05 1.29 12.38
N SER A 23 9.19 0.51 13.01
CA SER A 23 9.31 -0.95 13.00
C SER A 23 7.91 -1.54 12.97
N LEU A 24 7.22 -1.40 11.83
CA LEU A 24 6.05 -2.22 11.59
C LEU A 24 6.54 -3.67 11.51
N SER A 25 6.13 -4.50 12.46
CA SER A 25 6.34 -5.93 12.34
C SER A 25 5.65 -6.44 11.07
N LYS A 26 6.23 -7.47 10.44
CA LYS A 26 5.67 -8.10 9.24
C LYS A 26 4.20 -8.50 9.41
N THR A 27 3.83 -8.90 10.63
CA THR A 27 2.46 -9.24 11.03
C THR A 27 1.50 -8.04 11.03
N GLU A 28 1.92 -6.91 11.59
CA GLU A 28 1.09 -5.69 11.59
C GLU A 28 0.90 -5.16 10.17
N LEU A 29 1.96 -5.19 9.36
CA LEU A 29 1.87 -4.79 7.96
C LEU A 29 0.94 -5.70 7.16
N ARG A 30 1.03 -7.02 7.37
CA ARG A 30 0.12 -8.00 6.77
C ARG A 30 -1.32 -7.62 7.06
N LYS A 31 -1.66 -7.40 8.33
CA LYS A 31 -3.03 -7.05 8.75
C LYS A 31 -3.53 -5.79 8.05
N ARG A 32 -2.70 -4.74 7.97
CA ARG A 32 -3.08 -3.51 7.26
C ARG A 32 -3.31 -3.72 5.77
N LEU A 33 -2.50 -4.55 5.12
CA LEU A 33 -2.70 -4.91 3.72
C LEU A 33 -3.98 -5.74 3.53
N GLU A 34 -4.27 -6.64 4.48
CA GLU A 34 -5.52 -7.40 4.52
C GLU A 34 -6.72 -6.48 4.74
N ASP A 35 -6.62 -5.40 5.49
CA ASP A 35 -7.75 -4.46 5.66
C ASP A 35 -7.93 -3.54 4.43
N ALA A 36 -6.84 -3.15 3.77
CA ALA A 36 -6.87 -2.16 2.70
C ALA A 36 -7.16 -2.72 1.30
N LEU A 37 -6.68 -3.93 0.98
CA LEU A 37 -6.77 -4.48 -0.37
C LEU A 37 -8.11 -5.20 -0.64
N PRO A 38 -8.72 -5.00 -1.83
CA PRO A 38 -9.90 -5.75 -2.23
C PRO A 38 -9.55 -7.24 -2.48
N PRO A 39 -10.53 -8.17 -2.45
CA PRO A 39 -10.30 -9.60 -2.66
C PRO A 39 -9.63 -9.94 -4.00
N LEU A 40 -9.94 -9.17 -5.04
CA LEU A 40 -9.26 -9.20 -6.33
C LEU A 40 -8.68 -7.83 -6.61
N VAL A 41 -7.36 -7.77 -6.80
CA VAL A 41 -6.63 -6.53 -7.04
C VAL A 41 -6.26 -6.41 -8.51
N PRO A 42 -6.87 -5.50 -9.29
CA PRO A 42 -6.52 -5.32 -10.69
C PRO A 42 -5.07 -4.86 -10.83
N ARG A 43 -4.31 -5.47 -11.74
CA ARG A 43 -2.94 -5.02 -12.07
C ARG A 43 -2.95 -3.62 -12.66
N HIS A 44 -4.01 -3.27 -13.38
CA HIS A 44 -4.10 -2.00 -14.08
C HIS A 44 -4.31 -0.81 -13.12
N GLY A 45 -3.31 0.08 -13.06
CA GLY A 45 -3.26 1.21 -12.13
C GLY A 45 -3.10 0.79 -10.66
N ILE A 46 -2.49 -0.37 -10.40
CA ILE A 46 -2.38 -0.95 -9.05
C ILE A 46 -1.66 -0.04 -8.06
N ARG A 47 -0.68 0.75 -8.53
CA ARG A 47 0.06 1.69 -7.70
C ARG A 47 -0.82 2.86 -7.26
N GLU A 48 -1.52 3.46 -8.21
CA GLU A 48 -2.32 4.66 -8.00
C GLU A 48 -3.61 4.35 -7.24
N LYS A 49 -4.23 3.18 -7.49
CA LYS A 49 -5.53 2.80 -6.89
C LYS A 49 -5.40 2.11 -5.55
N HIS A 50 -4.34 1.33 -5.34
CA HIS A 50 -4.20 0.45 -4.18
C HIS A 50 -2.93 0.69 -3.38
N GLY A 51 -2.12 1.69 -3.75
CA GLY A 51 -0.90 2.05 -3.00
C GLY A 51 0.22 1.02 -3.08
N VAL A 52 0.14 0.05 -3.99
CA VAL A 52 1.20 -0.95 -4.17
C VAL A 52 2.45 -0.27 -4.73
N PRO A 53 3.66 -0.51 -4.19
CA PRO A 53 4.85 0.27 -4.56
C PRO A 53 5.41 -0.02 -5.96
N TYR A 54 4.75 -0.88 -6.75
CA TYR A 54 5.22 -1.35 -8.05
C TYR A 54 4.30 -0.90 -9.19
N ARG A 55 4.91 -0.57 -10.33
CA ARG A 55 4.18 -0.24 -11.56
C ARG A 55 3.58 -1.49 -12.20
N GLU A 56 2.45 -1.33 -12.88
CA GLU A 56 1.75 -2.41 -13.59
C GLU A 56 2.64 -3.16 -14.60
N GLY A 57 3.49 -2.46 -15.35
CA GLY A 57 4.40 -3.06 -16.33
C GLY A 57 5.51 -3.89 -15.68
N TYR A 58 6.02 -3.45 -14.52
CA TYR A 58 7.01 -4.21 -13.77
C TYR A 58 6.42 -5.54 -13.26
N LEU A 59 5.20 -5.49 -12.71
CA LEU A 59 4.51 -6.71 -12.29
C LEU A 59 4.17 -7.62 -13.47
N ALA A 60 3.82 -7.05 -14.63
CA ALA A 60 3.60 -7.84 -15.84
C ALA A 60 4.86 -8.59 -16.30
N ASN A 61 6.03 -7.95 -16.23
CA ASN A 61 7.30 -8.60 -16.54
C ASN A 61 7.59 -9.72 -15.54
N LEU A 62 7.38 -9.48 -14.23
CA LEU A 62 7.56 -10.50 -13.20
C LEU A 62 6.63 -11.71 -13.38
N ASP A 63 5.35 -11.46 -13.69
CA ASP A 63 4.39 -12.51 -14.02
C ASP A 63 4.85 -13.32 -15.23
N SER A 64 5.41 -12.66 -16.25
CA SER A 64 5.90 -13.34 -17.47
C SER A 64 7.06 -14.29 -17.22
N VAL A 65 7.87 -14.04 -16.19
CA VAL A 65 9.00 -14.90 -15.79
C VAL A 65 8.67 -15.79 -14.58
N GLY A 66 7.40 -15.83 -14.14
CA GLY A 66 6.94 -16.66 -13.02
C GLY A 66 7.39 -16.17 -11.64
N MET A 67 7.89 -14.95 -11.53
CA MET A 67 8.36 -14.34 -10.27
C MET A 67 7.37 -13.31 -9.69
N GLY A 68 6.21 -13.14 -10.33
CA GLY A 68 5.15 -12.23 -9.92
C GLY A 68 4.21 -12.82 -8.85
N PRO A 69 3.19 -12.05 -8.43
CA PRO A 69 2.25 -12.48 -7.39
C PRO A 69 1.31 -13.63 -7.79
N GLY A 70 1.32 -14.05 -9.06
CA GLY A 70 0.40 -15.05 -9.59
C GLY A 70 -0.79 -14.38 -10.29
N ALA A 71 -0.62 -14.08 -11.57
CA ALA A 71 -1.64 -13.41 -12.37
C ALA A 71 -2.86 -14.31 -12.63
N ILE A 72 -4.06 -13.78 -12.36
CA ILE A 72 -5.35 -14.38 -12.70
C ILE A 72 -6.02 -13.51 -13.76
N ARG A 73 -6.55 -14.14 -14.82
CA ARG A 73 -7.33 -13.42 -15.84
C ARG A 73 -8.82 -13.42 -15.49
N VAL A 74 -9.41 -12.23 -15.41
CA VAL A 74 -10.85 -12.00 -15.24
C VAL A 74 -11.33 -11.23 -16.48
N GLY A 75 -11.85 -11.96 -17.47
CA GLY A 75 -12.18 -11.40 -18.78
C GLY A 75 -10.96 -10.79 -19.49
N ASN A 76 -11.02 -9.49 -19.78
CA ASN A 76 -9.92 -8.74 -20.39
C ASN A 76 -8.97 -8.08 -19.38
N ARG A 77 -9.14 -8.32 -18.08
CA ARG A 77 -8.29 -7.76 -17.01
C ARG A 77 -7.41 -8.84 -16.40
N VAL A 78 -6.20 -8.43 -16.02
CA VAL A 78 -5.31 -9.22 -15.17
C VAL A 78 -5.44 -8.70 -13.75
N CYS A 79 -5.67 -9.61 -12.81
CA CYS A 79 -5.85 -9.34 -11.40
C CYS A 79 -4.94 -10.25 -10.59
N TYR A 80 -4.77 -9.91 -9.32
CA TYR A 80 -4.14 -10.76 -8.32
C TYR A 80 -5.16 -11.15 -7.26
N GLU A 81 -5.09 -12.39 -6.80
CA GLU A 81 -5.73 -12.77 -5.54
C GLU A 81 -5.02 -12.02 -4.41
N LYS A 82 -5.82 -11.49 -3.48
CA LYS A 82 -5.35 -10.62 -2.40
C LYS A 82 -4.28 -11.28 -1.54
N GLY A 83 -4.51 -12.48 -1.04
CA GLY A 83 -3.56 -13.21 -0.20
C GLY A 83 -2.23 -13.44 -0.91
N ALA A 84 -2.27 -13.91 -2.17
CA ALA A 84 -1.10 -14.13 -2.99
C ALA A 84 -0.28 -12.84 -3.21
N LEU A 85 -0.95 -11.71 -3.48
CA LEU A 85 -0.30 -10.41 -3.58
C LEU A 85 0.37 -9.99 -2.27
N ILE A 86 -0.31 -10.15 -1.13
CA ILE A 86 0.22 -9.79 0.18
C ILE A 86 1.45 -10.64 0.51
N GLU A 87 1.36 -11.96 0.37
CA GLU A 87 2.51 -12.85 0.60
C GLU A 87 3.72 -12.45 -0.25
N TRP A 88 3.47 -12.19 -1.52
CA TRP A 88 4.51 -11.80 -2.47
C TRP A 88 5.19 -10.47 -2.10
N LEU A 89 4.43 -9.49 -1.59
CA LEU A 89 4.97 -8.22 -1.09
C LEU A 89 5.78 -8.43 0.18
N LEU A 90 5.27 -9.23 1.12
CA LEU A 90 5.93 -9.49 2.40
C LEU A 90 7.23 -10.27 2.24
N GLN A 91 7.39 -11.09 1.20
CA GLN A 91 8.65 -11.76 0.86
C GLN A 91 9.78 -10.79 0.44
N ARG A 92 9.45 -9.55 0.09
CA ARG A 92 10.41 -8.54 -0.40
C ARG A 92 10.90 -7.57 0.66
N ILE A 93 10.40 -7.71 1.89
CA ILE A 93 10.84 -6.94 3.04
C ILE A 93 12.02 -7.67 3.65
N ALA A 94 13.19 -7.00 3.67
CA ALA A 94 14.43 -7.49 4.28
C ALA A 94 14.42 -7.33 5.81
#